data_AF-A0A5D8YJE9-F1
#
_entry.id   AF-A0A5D8YJE9-F1
#
_cell.length_a   1.000
_cell.length_b   1.000
_cell.length_c   1.000
_cell.angle_alpha   90.00
_cell.angle_beta   90.00
_cell.angle_gamma   90.00
#
_symmetry.space_group_name_H-M   'P 1'
#
loop_
_entity.id
_entity.type
_entity.pdbx_description
1 polymer ?
#
loop_
_entity_poly.entity_id
_entity_poly.type
_entity_poly.pdbx_seq_one_letter_code
_entity_poly.pdbx_strand_id
1 'polypeptide(L)'
;MPQDEQSRLRAAAATYASLDPASRTALRAQFEALDASTRHGWRLGPTLGIDYPRLQPLLAQVPPDEQQPLLQVLRAMTAPDRDRLAVLVQRTPPQAREALRRALMSTSDANRSGWLELQLER
;
A
#
# COMPACT_ATOMS: atom_id res chain seq x y z
N MET A 1 3.70 13.38 2.35
CA MET A 1 4.24 12.10 2.87
C MET A 1 4.86 12.34 4.24
N PRO A 2 4.78 11.40 5.19
CA PRO A 2 5.40 11.51 6.50
C PRO A 2 6.92 11.76 6.43
N GLN A 3 7.49 12.42 7.44
CA GLN A 3 8.90 12.84 7.44
C GLN A 3 9.89 11.65 7.44
N ASP A 4 9.52 10.54 8.06
CA ASP A 4 10.31 9.30 8.05
C ASP A 4 10.38 8.67 6.65
N GLU A 5 9.27 8.72 5.91
CA GLU A 5 9.19 8.22 4.55
C GLU A 5 10.02 9.08 3.59
N GLN A 6 10.02 10.40 3.79
CA GLN A 6 10.91 11.31 3.05
C GLN A 6 12.39 11.06 3.34
N SER A 7 12.75 10.74 4.58
CA SER A 7 14.13 10.46 4.98
C SER A 7 14.61 9.13 4.41
N ARG A 8 13.78 8.09 4.43
CA ARG A 8 14.06 6.81 3.74
C ARG A 8 14.23 6.99 2.25
N LEU A 9 13.38 7.80 1.60
CA LEU A 9 13.49 8.08 0.18
C LEU A 9 14.80 8.80 -0.18
N ARG A 10 15.20 9.78 0.62
CA ARG A 10 16.50 10.48 0.45
C ARG A 10 17.68 9.54 0.61
N ALA A 11 17.66 8.66 1.62
CA ALA A 11 18.70 7.66 1.82
C ALA A 11 18.78 6.69 0.63
N ALA A 12 17.64 6.19 0.15
CA ALA A 12 17.59 5.32 -1.03
C ALA A 12 18.10 6.01 -2.30
N ALA A 13 17.78 7.30 -2.49
CA ALA A 13 18.29 8.09 -3.60
C ALA A 13 19.82 8.27 -3.55
N ALA A 14 20.38 8.51 -2.36
CA ALA A 14 21.82 8.60 -2.16
C ALA A 14 22.51 7.26 -2.47
N THR A 15 21.94 6.14 -1.97
CA THR A 15 22.45 4.79 -2.29
C THR A 15 22.42 4.53 -3.79
N TYR A 16 21.29 4.82 -4.46
CA TYR A 16 21.17 4.66 -5.91
C TYR A 16 22.20 5.50 -6.69
N ALA A 17 22.44 6.74 -6.24
CA ALA A 17 23.44 7.63 -6.82
C ALA A 17 24.89 7.18 -6.57
N SER A 18 25.13 6.30 -5.60
CA SER A 18 26.46 5.71 -5.34
C SER A 18 26.75 4.42 -6.12
N LEU A 19 25.72 3.78 -6.70
CA LEU A 19 25.90 2.56 -7.50
C LEU A 19 26.70 2.83 -8.77
N ASP A 20 27.42 1.83 -9.29
CA ASP A 20 28.06 1.91 -10.60
C ASP A 20 27.00 1.99 -11.73
N PRO A 21 27.36 2.48 -12.93
CA PRO A 21 26.42 2.64 -14.04
C PRO A 21 25.75 1.34 -14.50
N ALA A 22 26.43 0.19 -14.41
CA ALA A 22 25.86 -1.09 -14.83
C ALA A 22 24.78 -1.54 -13.85
N SER A 23 25.04 -1.43 -12.54
CA SER A 23 24.05 -1.69 -11.49
C SER A 23 22.83 -0.77 -11.59
N ARG A 24 23.01 0.53 -11.89
CA ARG A 24 21.89 1.47 -12.11
C ARG A 24 21.04 1.07 -13.31
N THR A 25 21.67 0.66 -14.40
CA THR A 25 21.00 0.21 -15.63
C THR A 25 20.22 -1.07 -15.37
N ALA A 26 20.82 -2.05 -14.69
CA ALA A 26 20.17 -3.30 -14.33
C ALA A 26 18.96 -3.06 -13.41
N LEU A 27 19.06 -2.17 -12.41
CA LEU A 27 17.93 -1.85 -11.54
C LEU A 27 16.82 -1.12 -12.29
N ARG A 28 17.16 -0.22 -13.21
CA ARG A 28 16.18 0.45 -14.06
C ARG A 28 15.44 -0.55 -14.95
N ALA A 29 16.16 -1.47 -15.58
CA ALA A 29 15.56 -2.53 -16.40
C ALA A 29 14.62 -3.42 -15.58
N GLN A 30 15.03 -3.82 -14.37
CA GLN A 30 14.16 -4.56 -13.44
C GLN A 30 12.88 -3.79 -13.11
N PHE A 31 12.99 -2.48 -12.84
CA PHE A 31 11.83 -1.64 -12.57
C PHE A 31 10.89 -1.52 -13.78
N GLU A 32 11.43 -1.32 -14.99
CA GLU A 32 10.62 -1.22 -16.21
C GLU A 32 9.96 -2.55 -16.59
N ALA A 33 10.55 -3.69 -16.20
CA ALA A 33 9.97 -5.02 -16.38
C ALA A 33 8.81 -5.32 -15.42
N LEU A 34 8.57 -4.49 -14.39
CA LEU A 34 7.41 -4.63 -13.53
C LEU A 34 6.11 -4.26 -14.26
N ASP A 35 5.04 -4.97 -13.92
CA ASP A 35 3.70 -4.64 -14.38
C ASP A 35 3.32 -3.18 -14.12
N ALA A 36 2.52 -2.60 -15.02
CA ALA A 36 2.12 -1.20 -14.93
C ALA A 36 1.39 -0.88 -13.61
N SER A 37 0.61 -1.82 -13.08
CA SER A 37 -0.06 -1.69 -11.77
C SER A 37 0.96 -1.59 -10.63
N THR A 38 1.98 -2.46 -10.63
CA THR A 38 3.07 -2.46 -9.65
C THR A 38 3.86 -1.15 -9.74
N ARG A 39 4.25 -0.71 -10.94
CA ARG A 39 4.93 0.59 -11.14
C ARG A 39 4.08 1.76 -10.68
N HIS A 40 2.76 1.73 -10.90
CA HIS A 40 1.85 2.76 -10.41
C HIS A 40 1.80 2.78 -8.88
N GLY A 41 1.79 1.61 -8.25
CA GLY A 41 1.80 1.45 -6.80
C GLY A 41 2.99 2.12 -6.12
N TRP A 42 4.18 2.04 -6.73
CA TRP A 42 5.38 2.70 -6.21
C TRP A 42 5.24 4.23 -6.08
N ARG A 43 4.32 4.87 -6.81
CA ARG A 43 4.02 6.30 -6.65
C ARG A 43 3.38 6.65 -5.30
N LEU A 44 2.83 5.65 -4.58
CA LEU A 44 2.24 5.84 -3.26
C LEU A 44 3.28 5.98 -2.13
N GLY A 45 4.55 5.75 -2.45
CA GLY A 45 5.67 5.71 -1.51
C GLY A 45 6.09 4.28 -1.19
N PRO A 46 7.30 4.09 -0.64
CA PRO A 46 7.85 2.76 -0.35
C PRO A 46 7.02 1.98 0.68
N THR A 47 6.25 2.66 1.53
CA THR A 47 5.45 2.00 2.58
C THR A 47 4.26 1.25 2.00
N LEU A 48 3.57 1.85 1.03
CA LEU A 48 2.37 1.26 0.42
C LEU A 48 2.64 0.63 -0.95
N GLY A 49 3.70 1.05 -1.65
CA GLY A 49 3.99 0.59 -3.00
C GLY A 49 4.24 -0.91 -3.08
N ILE A 50 4.88 -1.49 -2.06
CA ILE A 50 5.12 -2.94 -1.99
C ILE A 50 3.83 -3.75 -1.81
N ASP A 51 2.88 -3.21 -1.05
CA ASP A 51 1.59 -3.86 -0.76
C ASP A 51 0.54 -3.56 -1.84
N TYR A 52 0.81 -2.58 -2.72
CA TYR A 52 -0.16 -2.07 -3.68
C TYR A 52 -0.77 -3.14 -4.58
N PRO A 53 -0.04 -4.09 -5.18
CA PRO A 53 -0.66 -5.11 -6.03
C PRO A 53 -1.76 -5.92 -5.31
N ARG A 54 -1.58 -6.17 -4.01
CA ARG A 54 -2.53 -6.91 -3.17
C ARG A 54 -3.70 -6.05 -2.69
N LEU A 55 -3.47 -4.75 -2.53
CA LEU A 55 -4.49 -3.78 -2.11
C LEU A 55 -5.21 -3.10 -3.29
N GLN A 56 -4.70 -3.24 -4.52
CA GLN A 56 -5.25 -2.63 -5.73
C GLN A 56 -6.74 -2.91 -5.93
N PRO A 57 -7.27 -4.11 -5.67
CA PRO A 57 -8.71 -4.36 -5.84
C PRO A 57 -9.59 -3.54 -4.90
N LEU A 58 -9.07 -3.16 -3.73
CA LEU A 58 -9.73 -2.26 -2.78
C LEU A 58 -9.60 -0.80 -3.22
N LEU A 59 -8.47 -0.43 -3.84
CA LEU A 59 -8.15 0.94 -4.23
C LEU A 59 -8.70 1.34 -5.62
N ALA A 60 -9.02 0.38 -6.48
CA ALA A 60 -9.37 0.62 -7.88
C ALA A 60 -10.66 1.44 -8.10
N GLN A 61 -11.59 1.42 -7.15
CA GLN A 61 -12.91 2.07 -7.26
C GLN A 61 -13.19 2.95 -6.03
N VAL A 62 -12.18 3.71 -5.59
CA VAL A 62 -12.31 4.64 -4.47
C VAL A 62 -12.75 6.00 -5.00
N PRO A 63 -13.83 6.61 -4.46
CA PRO A 63 -14.19 7.98 -4.77
C PRO A 63 -13.03 8.95 -4.53
N PRO A 64 -12.84 10.01 -5.35
CA PRO A 64 -11.70 10.91 -5.23
C PRO A 64 -11.57 11.57 -3.85
N ASP A 65 -12.69 11.84 -3.19
CA ASP A 65 -12.82 12.41 -1.84
C ASP A 65 -12.41 11.42 -0.73
N GLU A 66 -12.59 10.11 -0.94
CA GLU A 66 -12.19 9.06 0.01
C GLU A 66 -10.73 8.60 -0.17
N GLN A 67 -10.11 8.91 -1.32
CA GLN A 67 -8.79 8.38 -1.66
C GLN A 67 -7.69 8.82 -0.69
N GLN A 68 -7.62 10.11 -0.36
CA GLN A 68 -6.62 10.63 0.59
C GLN A 68 -6.82 10.07 2.02
N PRO A 69 -8.02 10.15 2.61
CA PRO A 69 -8.29 9.54 3.92
C PRO A 69 -7.94 8.05 3.99
N LEU A 70 -8.31 7.27 2.97
CA LEU A 70 -7.99 5.84 2.93
C LEU A 70 -6.49 5.60 2.89
N LEU A 71 -5.74 6.34 2.08
CA LEU A 71 -4.28 6.23 2.04
C LEU A 71 -3.62 6.61 3.37
N GLN A 72 -4.19 7.56 4.12
CA GLN A 72 -3.70 7.89 5.47
C GLN A 72 -3.92 6.73 6.45
N VAL A 73 -5.11 6.11 6.43
CA VAL A 73 -5.41 4.91 7.23
C VAL A 73 -4.43 3.78 6.91
N LEU A 74 -4.22 3.47 5.63
CA LEU A 74 -3.29 2.41 5.22
C LEU A 74 -1.84 2.68 5.65
N ARG A 75 -1.41 3.95 5.66
CA ARG A 75 -0.07 4.34 6.14
C ARG A 75 0.07 4.22 7.66
N ALA A 76 -1.00 4.47 8.42
CA ALA A 76 -1.01 4.33 9.87
C ALA A 76 -1.01 2.86 10.33
N MET A 77 -1.48 1.95 9.48
CA MET A 77 -1.48 0.51 9.76
C MET A 77 -0.06 -0.08 9.85
N THR A 78 0.10 -1.10 10.67
CA THR A 78 1.32 -1.91 10.68
C THR A 78 1.42 -2.80 9.43
N ALA A 79 2.60 -3.32 9.12
CA ALA A 79 2.75 -4.26 8.01
C ALA A 79 1.88 -5.53 8.19
N PRO A 80 1.84 -6.18 9.37
CA PRO A 80 0.92 -7.30 9.61
C PRO A 80 -0.56 -6.96 9.39
N ASP A 81 -0.99 -5.73 9.74
CA ASP A 81 -2.38 -5.31 9.50
C ASP A 81 -2.69 -5.13 8.01
N ARG A 82 -1.74 -4.57 7.24
CA ARG A 82 -1.87 -4.50 5.78
C ARG A 82 -1.89 -5.89 5.15
N ASP A 83 -1.15 -6.83 5.73
CA ASP A 83 -1.17 -8.22 5.28
C ASP A 83 -2.53 -8.89 5.48
N ARG A 84 -3.11 -8.73 6.67
CA ARG A 84 -4.47 -9.20 6.98
C ARG A 84 -5.52 -8.56 6.07
N LEU A 85 -5.43 -7.24 5.86
CA LEU A 85 -6.33 -6.52 4.95
C LEU A 85 -6.23 -7.07 3.53
N ALA A 86 -5.03 -7.34 3.01
CA ALA A 86 -4.87 -7.91 1.70
C ALA A 86 -5.55 -9.29 1.55
N VAL A 87 -5.51 -10.13 2.59
CA VAL A 87 -6.26 -11.40 2.59
C VAL A 87 -7.77 -11.15 2.54
N LEU A 88 -8.28 -10.20 3.32
CA LEU A 88 -9.70 -9.82 3.27
C LEU A 88 -10.10 -9.28 1.90
N VAL A 89 -9.27 -8.45 1.27
CA VAL A 89 -9.52 -7.89 -0.07
C VAL A 89 -9.64 -8.99 -1.12
N GLN A 90 -8.81 -10.03 -1.05
CA GLN A 90 -8.91 -11.19 -1.94
C GLN A 90 -10.20 -11.98 -1.74
N ARG A 91 -10.66 -12.13 -0.48
CA ARG A 91 -11.90 -12.83 -0.13
C ARG A 91 -13.17 -12.00 -0.39
N THR A 92 -13.03 -10.68 -0.51
CA THR A 92 -14.16 -9.75 -0.62
C THR A 92 -14.57 -9.58 -2.09
N PRO A 93 -15.81 -9.97 -2.48
CA PRO A 93 -16.30 -9.77 -3.83
C PRO A 93 -16.41 -8.27 -4.15
N PRO A 94 -16.31 -7.86 -5.43
CA PRO A 94 -16.27 -6.44 -5.82
C PRO A 94 -17.38 -5.58 -5.20
N GLN A 95 -18.59 -6.12 -5.09
CA GLN A 95 -19.78 -5.43 -4.57
C GLN A 95 -19.68 -5.15 -3.06
N ALA A 96 -18.91 -5.93 -2.30
CA ALA A 96 -18.74 -5.78 -0.86
C ALA A 96 -17.51 -4.92 -0.49
N ARG A 97 -16.69 -4.53 -1.46
CA ARG A 97 -15.44 -3.78 -1.18
C ARG A 97 -15.69 -2.38 -0.66
N GLU A 98 -16.76 -1.73 -1.09
CA GLU A 98 -17.15 -0.43 -0.54
C GLU A 98 -17.47 -0.53 0.96
N ALA A 99 -18.25 -1.55 1.35
CA ALA A 99 -18.56 -1.80 2.75
C ALA A 99 -17.29 -2.10 3.57
N LEU A 100 -16.37 -2.89 3.01
CA LEU A 100 -15.07 -3.16 3.65
C LEU A 100 -14.26 -1.87 3.85
N ARG A 101 -14.19 -0.98 2.86
CA ARG A 101 -13.50 0.32 2.98
C ARG A 101 -14.13 1.19 4.06
N ARG A 102 -15.47 1.31 4.04
CA ARG A 102 -16.18 2.14 5.03
C ARG A 102 -15.97 1.61 6.45
N ALA A 103 -16.04 0.30 6.66
CA ALA A 103 -15.77 -0.32 7.94
C ALA A 103 -14.31 -0.11 8.42
N LEU A 104 -13.33 -0.24 7.50
CA LEU A 104 -11.92 0.03 7.79
C LEU A 104 -11.70 1.48 8.23
N MET A 105 -12.33 2.44 7.53
CA MET A 105 -12.20 3.87 7.79
C MET A 105 -12.96 4.31 9.05
N SER A 106 -14.08 3.67 9.39
CA SER A 106 -14.84 3.97 10.62
C SER A 106 -14.21 3.35 11.87
N THR A 107 -13.38 2.32 11.72
CA THR A 107 -12.69 1.69 12.85
C THR A 107 -11.53 2.56 13.29
N SER A 108 -11.50 2.95 14.57
CA SER A 108 -10.41 3.74 15.14
C SER A 108 -9.06 3.01 15.06
N ASP A 109 -7.96 3.75 14.99
CA ASP A 109 -6.60 3.19 14.89
C ASP A 109 -6.30 2.13 15.95
N ALA A 110 -6.66 2.39 17.21
CA ALA A 110 -6.42 1.48 18.33
C ALA A 110 -7.16 0.12 18.22
N ASN A 111 -8.25 0.06 17.46
CA ASN A 111 -9.11 -1.13 17.35
C ASN A 111 -8.96 -1.86 16.02
N ARG A 112 -8.21 -1.28 15.06
CA ARG A 112 -8.19 -1.76 13.68
C ARG A 112 -7.57 -3.14 13.53
N SER A 113 -6.50 -3.44 14.26
CA SER A 113 -5.85 -4.75 14.23
C SER A 113 -6.80 -5.86 14.71
N GLY A 114 -7.46 -5.66 15.85
CA GLY A 114 -8.44 -6.64 16.37
C GLY A 114 -9.67 -6.77 15.47
N TRP A 115 -10.14 -5.68 14.87
CA TRP A 115 -11.23 -5.74 13.89
C TRP A 115 -10.85 -6.57 12.65
N LEU A 116 -9.63 -6.43 12.12
CA LEU A 116 -9.14 -7.21 10.99
C LEU A 116 -9.08 -8.71 11.30
N GLU A 117 -8.62 -9.07 12.51
CA GLU A 117 -8.59 -10.46 12.98
C GLU A 117 -9.99 -11.07 13.02
N LEU A 118 -10.95 -10.36 13.64
CA LEU A 118 -12.34 -10.79 13.69
C LEU A 118 -13.00 -10.93 12.31
N GLN A 119 -12.61 -10.11 11.32
CA GLN A 119 -13.11 -10.26 9.95
C GLN A 119 -12.54 -11.50 9.25
N LEU A 120 -11.31 -11.91 9.58
CA LEU A 120 -10.66 -13.06 8.95
C LEU A 120 -11.22 -14.41 9.47
N GLU A 121 -11.69 -14.43 10.71
CA GLU A 121 -12.32 -15.60 11.34
C GLU A 121 -13.73 -15.91 10.84
N ARG A 122 -14.37 -14.94 10.17
CA ARG A 122 -15.68 -15.09 9.52
C ARG A 122 -15.54 -15.73 8.14
#